data_AF-A0A1L8WBJ3-F1
#
_entry.id   AF-A0A1L8WBJ3-F1
#
_cell.length_a   1.000
_cell.length_b   1.000
_cell.length_c   1.000
_cell.angle_alpha   90.00
_cell.angle_beta   90.00
_cell.angle_gamma   90.00
#
_symmetry.space_group_name_H-M   'P 1'
#
loop_
_entity.id
_entity.type
_entity.pdbx_description
1 polymer ?
#
loop_
_entity_poly.entity_id
_entity_poly.type
_entity_poly.pdbx_seq_one_letter_code
_entity_poly.pdbx_strand_id
1 'polypeptide(L)'
;MRLYIVQKYFDNEYLEDHIIFYDEDMMIQYIREVNQASFFIYRGIVVDPFFKDIGKNFFDPHKSISELFDEFRKNIKPEYQFLAQELLYRYCPFTVK
;
A
#
# COMPACT_ATOMS: atom_id res chain seq x y z
N MET A 1 5.80 -5.56 -4.34
CA MET A 1 5.43 -4.15 -4.03
C MET A 1 5.26 -4.03 -2.52
N ARG A 2 5.65 -2.91 -1.91
CA ARG A 2 5.51 -2.66 -0.48
C ARG A 2 4.54 -1.50 -0.26
N LEU A 3 3.85 -1.50 0.88
CA LEU A 3 3.12 -0.34 1.39
C LEU A 3 3.90 0.24 2.56
N TYR A 4 3.94 1.56 2.61
CA TYR A 4 4.63 2.33 3.63
C TYR A 4 3.56 3.08 4.41
N ILE A 5 3.28 2.64 5.63
CA ILE A 5 2.15 3.14 6.42
C ILE A 5 2.71 3.95 7.57
N VAL A 6 2.21 5.18 7.74
CA VAL A 6 2.51 6.01 8.90
C VAL A 6 1.40 5.84 9.92
N GLN A 7 1.79 5.51 11.14
CA GLN A 7 0.94 5.34 12.31
C GLN A 7 1.18 6.47 13.30
N LYS A 8 0.09 7.01 13.86
CA LYS A 8 0.13 8.07 14.86
C LYS A 8 0.07 7.49 16.27
N TYR A 9 0.86 8.05 17.18
CA TYR A 9 0.94 7.62 18.57
C TYR A 9 0.85 8.79 19.54
N PHE A 10 0.27 8.53 20.71
CA PHE A 10 0.29 9.41 21.87
C PHE A 10 0.69 8.59 23.10
N ASP A 11 1.73 9.01 23.84
CA ASP A 11 2.26 8.25 24.98
C ASP A 11 2.55 6.76 24.70
N ASN A 12 3.01 6.47 23.48
CA ASN A 12 3.22 5.11 22.93
C ASN A 12 1.95 4.28 22.69
N GLU A 13 0.77 4.83 22.92
CA GLU A 13 -0.50 4.23 22.50
C GLU A 13 -0.78 4.56 21.04
N TYR A 14 -1.21 3.54 20.30
CA TYR A 14 -1.57 3.66 18.90
C TYR A 14 -2.93 4.35 18.76
N LEU A 15 -3.00 5.38 17.93
CA LEU A 15 -4.25 6.04 17.55
C LEU A 15 -4.65 5.51 16.17
N GLU A 16 -5.92 5.15 15.93
CA GLU A 16 -6.45 4.53 14.70
C GLU A 16 -6.41 5.46 13.45
N ASP A 17 -5.27 6.07 13.18
CA ASP A 17 -5.02 6.93 12.04
C ASP A 17 -3.82 6.39 11.24
N HIS A 18 -4.07 6.11 9.97
CA HIS A 18 -3.11 5.53 9.04
C HIS A 18 -3.02 6.38 7.79
N ILE A 19 -1.81 6.80 7.44
CA ILE A 19 -1.54 7.42 6.14
C ILE A 19 -0.69 6.45 5.33
N ILE A 20 -1.12 6.20 4.09
CA ILE A 20 -0.54 5.17 3.23
C ILE A 20 0.26 5.83 2.12
N PHE A 21 1.49 5.36 1.96
CA PHE A 21 2.42 5.75 0.92
C PHE A 21 2.83 4.52 0.10
N TYR A 22 3.15 4.77 -1.16
CA TYR A 22 3.64 3.75 -2.11
C TYR A 22 5.13 3.90 -2.41
N ASP A 23 5.75 4.94 -1.84
CA ASP A 23 7.14 5.30 -1.97
C ASP A 23 7.72 5.52 -0.56
N GLU A 24 8.89 4.94 -0.31
CA GLU A 24 9.53 4.95 1.00
C GLU A 24 10.02 6.35 1.37
N ASP A 25 10.60 7.07 0.40
CA ASP A 25 11.17 8.39 0.62
C ASP A 25 10.08 9.40 0.96
N MET A 26 8.90 9.29 0.31
CA MET A 26 7.73 10.08 0.68
C MET A 26 7.27 9.83 2.12
N MET A 27 7.24 8.58 2.56
CA MET A 27 6.90 8.24 3.95
C MET A 27 7.93 8.84 4.92
N ILE A 28 9.23 8.69 4.63
CA ILE A 28 10.32 9.21 5.46
C ILE A 28 10.24 10.74 5.55
N GLN A 29 10.01 11.42 4.42
CA GLN A 29 9.88 12.87 4.38
C GLN A 29 8.69 13.32 5.23
N TYR A 30 7.52 12.69 5.06
CA TYR A 30 6.33 12.99 5.86
C TYR A 30 6.61 12.86 7.36
N ILE A 31 7.19 11.72 7.79
CA ILE A 31 7.54 11.46 9.20
C ILE A 31 8.48 12.55 9.75
N ARG A 32 9.48 12.97 8.98
CA ARG A 32 10.42 14.03 9.39
C ARG A 32 9.70 15.36 9.60
N GLU A 33 8.83 15.74 8.67
CA GLU A 33 8.09 17.01 8.73
C GLU A 33 7.11 17.03 9.91
N VAL A 34 6.29 15.99 10.08
CA VAL A 34 5.25 15.99 11.11
C VAL A 34 5.79 15.83 12.53
N ASN A 35 6.86 15.04 12.72
CA ASN A 35 7.47 14.90 14.05
C ASN A 35 8.24 16.15 14.52
N GLN A 36 8.60 17.06 13.60
CA GLN A 36 9.20 18.35 13.98
C GLN A 36 8.16 19.37 14.48
N ALA A 37 6.90 19.21 14.07
CA ALA A 37 5.84 20.19 14.30
C ALA A 37 4.71 19.69 15.22
N SER A 38 4.75 18.43 15.66
CA SER A 38 3.67 17.78 16.39
C SER A 38 4.07 17.34 17.79
N PHE A 39 3.10 17.35 18.70
CA PHE A 39 3.20 16.72 20.02
C PHE A 39 3.05 15.18 19.95
N PHE A 40 2.44 14.67 18.88
CA PHE A 40 2.27 13.24 18.64
C PHE A 40 3.54 12.63 18.00
N ILE A 41 3.73 11.34 18.22
CA ILE A 41 4.82 10.58 17.58
C ILE A 41 4.26 9.85 16.37
N TYR A 42 4.87 10.03 15.21
CA TYR A 42 4.53 9.31 13.98
C TYR A 42 5.64 8.30 13.66
N ARG A 43 5.25 7.05 13.39
CA ARG A 43 6.18 5.96 13.04
C ARG A 43 5.77 5.32 11.73
N GLY A 44 6.76 4.96 10.92
CA GLY A 44 6.57 4.23 9.68
C GLY A 44 6.64 2.73 9.88
N ILE A 45 5.77 1.99 9.21
CA ILE A 45 5.85 0.53 9.08
C ILE A 45 5.85 0.16 7.59
N VAL A 46 6.62 -0.87 7.24
CA VAL A 46 6.68 -1.42 5.89
C VAL A 46 5.92 -2.74 5.89
N VAL A 47 4.90 -2.84 5.04
CA VAL A 47 4.05 -4.04 4.95
C VAL A 47 4.00 -4.59 3.54
N ASP A 48 3.79 -5.90 3.44
CA ASP A 48 3.45 -6.56 2.19
C ASP A 48 1.94 -6.78 2.14
N PRO A 49 1.21 -6.15 1.19
CA PRO A 49 -0.23 -6.31 1.11
C PRO A 49 -0.66 -7.67 0.55
N PHE A 50 0.25 -8.51 0.04
CA PHE A 50 -0.09 -9.76 -0.62
C PHE A 50 0.20 -11.00 0.24
N PHE A 51 -0.59 -12.06 0.01
CA PHE A 51 -0.31 -13.40 0.57
C PHE A 51 0.83 -14.11 -0.17
N LYS A 52 1.01 -13.80 -1.45
CA LYS A 52 1.98 -14.41 -2.35
C LYS A 52 2.57 -13.34 -3.24
N ASP A 53 3.82 -13.53 -3.65
CA ASP A 53 4.44 -12.65 -4.61
C ASP A 53 3.70 -12.75 -5.96
N ILE A 54 3.22 -11.61 -6.45
CA ILE A 54 2.52 -11.53 -7.74
C ILE A 54 3.61 -11.30 -8.79
N GLY A 55 4.02 -12.36 -9.47
CA GLY A 55 5.07 -12.26 -10.49
C GLY A 55 4.67 -11.41 -11.70
N LYS A 56 5.66 -11.04 -12.51
CA LYS A 56 5.47 -10.28 -13.78
C LYS A 56 4.51 -10.98 -14.77
N ASN A 57 4.35 -12.29 -14.68
CA ASN A 57 3.52 -13.10 -15.56
C ASN A 57 2.04 -13.16 -15.13
N PHE A 58 1.65 -12.41 -14.10
CA PHE A 58 0.26 -12.39 -13.64
C PHE A 58 -0.70 -11.80 -14.68
N PHE A 59 -0.23 -10.82 -15.47
CA PHE A 59 -1.04 -10.15 -16.47
C PHE A 59 -1.04 -10.92 -17.79
N ASP A 60 -2.06 -11.76 -17.95
CA ASP A 60 -2.36 -12.46 -19.19
C ASP A 60 -3.14 -11.54 -20.14
N PRO A 61 -2.61 -11.19 -21.32
CA PRO A 61 -3.31 -10.34 -22.29
C PRO A 61 -4.56 -10.99 -22.88
N HIS A 62 -4.77 -12.30 -22.67
CA HIS A 62 -5.97 -13.01 -23.11
C HIS A 62 -7.10 -12.96 -22.08
N LYS A 63 -6.85 -12.51 -20.85
CA LYS A 63 -7.88 -12.33 -19.82
C LYS A 63 -8.46 -10.93 -19.86
N SER A 64 -9.75 -10.82 -19.56
CA SER A 64 -10.40 -9.53 -19.35
C SER A 64 -9.88 -8.85 -18.08
N ILE A 65 -9.99 -7.51 -18.02
CA ILE A 65 -9.61 -6.73 -16.82
C ILE A 65 -10.40 -7.19 -15.60
N SER A 66 -11.66 -7.58 -15.77
CA SER A 66 -12.49 -8.08 -14.67
C SER A 66 -11.95 -9.40 -14.11
N GLU A 67 -11.59 -10.34 -14.99
CA GLU A 67 -11.00 -11.62 -14.57
C GLU A 67 -9.65 -11.41 -13.87
N LEU A 68 -8.81 -10.54 -14.42
CA LEU A 68 -7.53 -10.18 -13.81
C LEU A 68 -7.72 -9.53 -12.42
N PHE A 69 -8.70 -8.63 -12.28
CA PHE A 69 -9.00 -8.01 -10.99
C PHE A 69 -9.51 -9.02 -9.96
N ASP A 70 -10.41 -9.91 -10.35
CA ASP A 70 -10.95 -10.95 -9.46
C ASP A 70 -9.88 -11.95 -9.00
N GLU A 71 -8.93 -12.30 -9.87
CA GLU A 71 -7.76 -13.10 -9.48
C GLU A 71 -6.79 -12.31 -8.61
N PHE A 72 -6.57 -11.03 -8.92
CA PHE A 72 -5.61 -10.18 -8.22
C PHE A 72 -6.06 -9.93 -6.77
N ARG A 73 -7.32 -9.54 -6.58
CA ARG A 73 -7.87 -9.23 -5.26
C ARG A 73 -7.85 -10.43 -4.30
N LYS A 74 -7.94 -11.67 -4.82
CA LYS A 74 -7.81 -12.89 -4.01
C LYS A 74 -6.42 -13.06 -3.39
N ASN A 75 -5.39 -12.42 -3.95
CA ASN A 75 -4.03 -12.48 -3.43
C ASN A 75 -3.73 -11.36 -2.40
N ILE A 76 -4.65 -10.43 -2.17
CA ILE A 76 -4.49 -9.32 -1.23
C ILE A 76 -5.00 -9.73 0.15
N LYS A 77 -4.26 -9.38 1.21
CA LYS A 77 -4.69 -9.67 2.58
C LYS A 77 -5.97 -8.89 2.94
N PRO A 78 -6.90 -9.46 3.73
CA PRO A 78 -8.19 -8.84 4.06
C PRO A 78 -8.08 -7.38 4.53
N GLU A 79 -7.09 -7.09 5.37
CA GLU A 79 -6.83 -5.76 5.92
C GLU A 79 -6.45 -4.71 4.88
N TYR A 80 -6.10 -5.11 3.64
CA TYR A 80 -5.74 -4.20 2.54
C TYR A 80 -6.69 -4.33 1.34
N GLN A 81 -7.81 -5.05 1.46
CA GLN A 81 -8.77 -5.23 0.35
C GLN A 81 -9.35 -3.91 -0.16
N PHE A 82 -9.46 -2.90 0.69
CA PHE A 82 -9.91 -1.56 0.29
C PHE A 82 -8.97 -0.88 -0.73
N LEU A 83 -7.71 -1.32 -0.79
CA LEU A 83 -6.72 -0.84 -1.75
C LEU A 83 -6.69 -1.66 -3.04
N ALA A 84 -7.51 -2.71 -3.18
CA ALA A 84 -7.35 -3.69 -4.26
C ALA A 84 -7.30 -3.06 -5.66
N GLN A 85 -8.17 -2.08 -5.92
CA GLN A 85 -8.20 -1.39 -7.22
C GLN A 85 -6.96 -0.52 -7.44
N GLU A 86 -6.51 0.24 -6.43
CA GLU A 86 -5.31 1.07 -6.55
C GLU A 86 -4.06 0.21 -6.73
N LEU A 87 -3.96 -0.87 -5.94
CA LEU A 87 -2.87 -1.84 -6.05
C LEU A 87 -2.84 -2.47 -7.44
N LEU A 88 -3.99 -2.83 -8.01
CA LEU A 88 -4.06 -3.37 -9.37
C LEU A 88 -3.49 -2.36 -10.38
N TYR A 89 -3.92 -1.10 -10.34
CA TYR A 89 -3.43 -0.08 -11.28
C TYR A 89 -1.92 0.16 -11.18
N ARG A 90 -1.38 0.16 -9.97
CA ARG A 90 0.07 0.32 -9.75
C ARG A 90 0.87 -0.90 -10.20
N TYR A 91 0.29 -2.09 -10.07
CA TYR A 91 0.94 -3.33 -10.47
C TYR A 91 0.82 -3.60 -11.96
N CYS A 92 -0.25 -3.12 -12.58
CA CYS A 92 -0.52 -3.40 -13.97
C CYS A 92 0.39 -2.56 -14.88
N PRO A 93 1.10 -3.20 -15.83
CA PRO A 93 1.96 -2.50 -16.77
C PRO A 93 1.17 -1.80 -17.88
N PHE A 94 -0.08 -1.38 -17.63
CA PHE A 94 -0.82 -0.55 -18.58
C PHE A 94 -0.14 0.82 -18.68
N THR A 95 0.95 0.89 -19.44
CA THR A 95 1.22 2.06 -20.25
C THR A 95 -0.03 2.29 -21.07
N VAL A 96 -0.85 3.24 -20.62
CA VAL A 96 -1.84 3.87 -21.48
C VAL A 96 -1.05 4.33 -22.70
N LYS A 97 -1.28 3.69 -23.84
CA LYS A 97 -0.76 4.14 -25.12
C LYS A 97 -1.52 5.38 -25.56
#